data_AF-A0A8S3YZX9-F1
#
_entry.id   AF-A0A8S3YZX9-F1
#
_cell.length_a   1.000
_cell.length_b   1.000
_cell.length_c   1.000
_cell.angle_alpha   90.00
_cell.angle_beta   90.00
_cell.angle_gamma   90.00
#
_symmetry.space_group_name_H-M   'P 1'
#
loop_
_entity.id
_entity.type
_entity.pdbx_description
1 polymer ?
#
loop_
_entity_poly.entity_id
_entity_poly.type
_entity_poly.pdbx_seq_one_letter_code
_entity_poly.pdbx_strand_id
1 'polypeptide(L)' 'YNKTEDLVPGSPEIQSYTHLMIGTPTTDTSALAFYASTHTVLAKISAFDRMKLAKSFPFVQLEFSDKIHILKRLT' A
#
# COMPACT_ATOMS: atom_id res chain seq x y z
N TYR A 1 -15.12 -1.42 6.54
CA TYR A 1 -15.07 -2.87 6.81
C TYR A 1 -13.73 -3.36 6.34
N ASN A 2 -12.80 -3.57 7.26
CA ASN A 2 -11.45 -4.03 6.95
C ASN A 2 -11.38 -5.51 7.35
N LYS A 3 -11.46 -6.44 6.38
CA LYS A 3 -11.48 -7.89 6.67
C LYS A 3 -10.26 -8.41 7.44
N THR A 4 -9.26 -7.57 7.69
CA THR A 4 -8.04 -7.90 8.43
C THR A 4 -7.95 -7.20 9.80
N GLU A 5 -9.02 -6.53 10.27
CA GLU A 5 -8.99 -5.74 11.51
C GLU A 5 -8.77 -6.57 12.79
N ASP A 6 -9.08 -7.88 12.74
CA ASP A 6 -8.92 -8.81 13.86
C ASP A 6 -7.85 -9.89 13.64
N LEU A 7 -7.09 -9.82 12.54
CA LEU A 7 -6.06 -10.81 12.28
C LEU A 7 -4.77 -10.42 13.02
N VAL A 8 -4.08 -11.40 13.59
CA VAL A 8 -2.81 -11.17 14.30
C VAL A 8 -1.66 -11.25 13.29
N PRO A 9 -0.69 -10.32 13.28
CA PRO A 9 0.48 -10.42 12.41
C PRO A 9 1.12 -11.81 12.50
N GLY A 10 1.26 -12.49 11.35
CA GLY A 10 1.84 -13.83 11.32
C GLY A 10 0.92 -14.96 11.76
N SER A 11 -0.37 -14.70 11.96
CA SER A 11 -1.34 -15.77 12.18
C SER A 11 -1.43 -16.72 10.96
N PRO A 12 -1.83 -17.98 11.17
CA PRO A 12 -2.01 -18.94 10.07
C PRO A 12 -2.97 -18.44 8.98
N GLU A 13 -3.98 -17.66 9.36
CA GLU A 13 -4.96 -17.08 8.45
C GLU A 13 -4.32 -16.08 7.49
N ILE A 14 -3.44 -15.19 7.97
CA ILE A 14 -2.68 -14.27 7.11
C ILE A 14 -1.69 -15.02 6.23
N GLN A 15 -1.02 -16.03 6.77
CA GLN A 15 -0.03 -16.82 6.03
C GLN A 15 -0.65 -17.80 5.02
N SER A 16 -1.97 -18.02 5.06
CA SER A 16 -2.70 -18.83 4.08
C SER A 16 -2.73 -18.20 2.70
N TYR A 17 -2.59 -16.86 2.63
CA TYR A 17 -2.54 -16.13 1.39
C TYR A 17 -1.10 -16.03 0.88
N THR A 18 -0.90 -16.32 -0.40
CA THR A 18 0.42 -16.16 -1.05
C THR A 18 0.67 -14.71 -1.44
N HIS A 19 -0.39 -13.97 -1.79
CA HIS A 19 -0.34 -12.57 -2.18
C HIS A 19 -1.44 -11.77 -1.50
N LEU A 20 -1.10 -10.56 -1.06
CA LEU A 20 -2.02 -9.62 -0.43
C LEU A 20 -2.03 -8.30 -1.20
N MET A 21 -3.21 -7.70 -1.35
CA MET A 21 -3.37 -6.35 -1.90
C MET A 21 -3.82 -5.41 -0.79
N ILE A 22 -3.02 -4.40 -0.50
CA ILE A 22 -3.29 -3.45 0.58
C ILE A 22 -3.51 -2.07 -0.04
N GLY A 23 -4.67 -1.49 0.22
CA GLY A 23 -4.95 -0.09 -0.12
C GLY A 23 -4.24 0.84 0.86
N THR A 24 -3.53 1.84 0.33
CA THR A 24 -2.86 2.89 1.12
C THR A 24 -3.60 4.21 0.90
N PRO A 25 -4.48 4.62 1.81
CA PRO A 25 -5.30 5.81 1.61
C PRO A 25 -4.46 7.09 1.46
N THR A 26 -3.25 7.14 2.03
CA THR A 26 -2.22 8.19 1.86
C THR A 26 -0.84 7.66 2.29
N THR A 27 0.18 8.51 2.48
CA THR A 27 1.54 8.21 3.00
C THR A 27 1.61 7.38 4.28
N ASP A 28 0.48 7.05 4.89
CA ASP A 28 0.40 6.15 6.03
C ASP A 28 0.70 4.71 5.61
N THR A 29 1.96 4.31 5.80
CA THR A 29 2.46 2.97 5.59
C THR A 29 2.32 2.07 6.83
N SER A 30 1.61 2.50 7.88
CA SER A 30 1.41 1.69 9.10
C SER A 30 0.81 0.31 8.80
N ALA A 31 -0.09 0.24 7.83
CA ALA A 31 -0.66 -1.01 7.34
C ALA A 31 0.39 -1.97 6.76
N LEU A 32 1.49 -1.47 6.18
CA LEU A 32 2.60 -2.33 5.71
C LEU A 32 3.42 -2.89 6.88
N ALA A 33 3.59 -2.13 7.96
CA ALA A 33 4.37 -2.56 9.12
C ALA A 33 3.79 -3.84 9.74
N PHE A 34 2.45 -3.97 9.72
CA PHE A 34 1.74 -5.16 10.17
C PHE A 34 2.18 -6.44 9.42
N TYR A 35 2.50 -6.36 8.13
CA TYR A 35 2.88 -7.53 7.31
C TYR A 35 4.40 -7.71 7.15
N ALA A 36 5.21 -6.79 7.66
CA ALA A 36 6.65 -6.73 7.39
C ALA A 36 7.42 -8.00 7.77
N SER A 37 6.95 -8.75 8.77
CA SER A 37 7.57 -10.01 9.22
C SER A 37 7.14 -11.25 8.43
N THR A 38 6.08 -11.15 7.61
CA THR A 38 5.45 -12.31 6.96
C THR A 38 5.42 -12.21 5.44
N HIS A 39 5.40 -10.98 4.93
CA HIS A 39 5.32 -10.70 3.51
C HIS A 39 6.30 -9.60 3.11
N THR A 40 6.77 -9.67 1.87
CA THR A 40 7.57 -8.62 1.23
C THR A 40 6.75 -7.87 0.19
N VAL A 41 7.04 -6.60 -0.05
CA VAL A 41 6.37 -5.82 -1.10
C VAL A 41 6.90 -6.26 -2.46
N LEU A 42 6.03 -6.85 -3.28
CA LEU A 42 6.31 -7.27 -4.65
C LEU A 42 6.19 -6.10 -5.63
N ALA A 43 5.14 -5.29 -5.48
CA ALA A 43 4.87 -4.17 -6.38
C ALA A 43 4.14 -3.04 -5.65
N LYS A 44 4.35 -1.82 -6.16
CA LYS A 44 3.62 -0.62 -5.74
C LYS A 44 2.93 -0.03 -6.94
N ILE A 45 1.63 0.22 -6.82
CA ILE A 45 0.83 0.84 -7.86
C ILE A 45 0.54 2.27 -7.43
N SER A 46 1.15 3.20 -8.15
CA SER A 46 0.91 4.63 -7.98
C SER A 46 -0.31 5.06 -8.79
N ALA A 47 -1.15 5.89 -8.19
CA ALA A 47 -2.28 6.51 -8.87
C ALA A 47 -2.29 8.02 -8.60
N PHE A 48 -3.11 8.74 -9.36
CA PHE A 48 -3.29 10.17 -9.18
C PHE A 48 -3.66 10.49 -7.73
N ASP A 49 -2.95 11.43 -7.11
CA ASP A 49 -3.22 11.90 -5.75
C ASP A 49 -3.86 13.29 -5.78
N ARG A 50 -3.16 14.26 -6.38
CA ARG A 50 -3.62 15.64 -6.41
C ARG A 50 -3.01 16.43 -7.55
N MET A 51 -3.53 17.64 -7.72
CA MET A 51 -3.04 18.63 -8.68
C MET A 51 -2.61 19.88 -7.92
N LYS A 52 -1.44 20.43 -8.25
CA LYS A 52 -0.92 21.68 -7.69
C LYS A 52 -0.73 22.71 -8.79
N LEU A 53 -0.95 23.98 -8.45
CA LEU A 53 -0.53 25.08 -9.31
C LEU A 53 0.99 25.27 -9.19
N ALA A 54 1.67 25.24 -10.33
CA ALA A 54 3.09 25.53 -10.45
C ALA A 54 3.32 27.01 -10.80
N LYS A 55 4.47 27.55 -10.40
CA LYS A 55 4.83 28.95 -10.67
C LYS A 55 5.23 29.21 -12.12
N SER A 56 5.50 28.16 -12.90
CA SER A 56 5.93 28.22 -14.29
C SER A 56 5.25 27.15 -15.13
N PHE A 57 5.24 27.34 -16.45
CA PHE A 57 4.69 26.35 -17.38
C PHE A 57 5.40 24.98 -17.23
N PRO A 58 4.65 23.85 -17.20
CA PRO A 58 3.20 23.76 -17.20
C PRO A 58 2.64 24.16 -15.82
N PHE A 59 1.82 25.21 -15.77
CA PHE A 59 1.29 25.83 -14.54
C PHE A 59 0.44 24.89 -13.65
N VAL A 60 0.30 23.65 -14.08
CA VAL A 60 -0.35 22.55 -13.40
C VAL A 60 0.65 21.41 -13.28
N GLN A 61 0.91 21.01 -12.04
CA GLN A 61 1.72 19.85 -11.71
C GLN A 61 0.80 18.75 -11.13
N LEU A 62 0.83 17.58 -11.75
CA LEU A 62 0.14 16.40 -11.23
C LEU A 62 1.07 15.68 -10.23
N GLU A 63 0.52 15.30 -9.09
CA GLU A 63 1.19 14.46 -8.11
C GLU A 63 0.53 13.10 -8.06
N PHE A 64 1.36 12.07 -8.07
CA PHE A 64 0.97 10.68 -7.94
C PHE A 64 1.47 10.15 -6.61
N SER A 65 0.71 9.24 -6.00
CA SER A 65 1.14 8.55 -4.78
C SER A 65 0.82 7.07 -4.87
N ASP A 66 1.55 6.25 -4.13
CA ASP A 66 1.25 4.83 -4.00
C ASP A 66 -0.13 4.66 -3.34
N LYS A 67 -1.02 3.94 -4.01
CA LYS A 67 -2.38 3.64 -3.52
C LYS A 67 -2.60 2.16 -3.26
N ILE A 68 -1.82 1.29 -3.90
CA ILE A 68 -1.92 -0.16 -3.70
C ILE A 68 -0.52 -0.75 -3.57
N HIS A 69 -0.33 -1.57 -2.53
CA HIS A 69 0.83 -2.43 -2.40
C HIS A 69 0.42 -3.88 -2.60
N ILE A 70 1.16 -4.58 -3.45
CA ILE A 70 1.05 -6.02 -3.64
C ILE A 70 2.16 -6.66 -2.83
N LEU A 71 1.79 -7.52 -1.89
CA LEU A 71 2.72 -8.20 -1.01
C LEU A 71 2.75 -9.68 -1.38
N LYS A 72 3.90 -10.32 -1.21
CA LYS A 72 4.13 -11.75 -1.41
C LYS A 72 4.66 -12.36 -0.11
N ARG A 73 4.14 -13.52 0.28
CA ARG A 73 4.59 -14.23 1.48
C ARG A 73 6.07 -14.58 1.40
N LEU A 74 6.78 -14.42 2.51
CA LEU A 74 8.15 -14.89 2.68
C LEU A 74 8.13 -16.42 2.70
N THR A 75 8.93 -17.04 1.82
CA THR A 75 9.15 -18.49 1.77
C THR A 75 10.27 -18.90 2.70
#